data_AF-A0A3N4H268-F1
#
_entry.id   AF-A0A3N4H268-F1
#
_cell.length_a   1.000
_cell.length_b   1.000
_cell.length_c   1.000
_cell.angle_alpha   90.00
_cell.angle_beta   90.00
_cell.angle_gamma   90.00
#
_symmetry.space_group_name_H-M   'P 1'
#
loop_
_entity.id
_entity.type
_entity.pdbx_description
1 polymer ?
#
loop_
_entity_poly.entity_id
_entity_poly.type
_entity_poly.pdbx_seq_one_letter_code
_entity_poly.pdbx_strand_id
1 'polypeptide(L)'
;MKKLFLFPTLAIIGLLFFQATIKTESDTEIVEHSMAPEMPANVKAVVDQKCYGCHNAESKNDKGKAKLDWDAFEAAKKSKQMATMGKITEVLESGDMPPAKYLENKPEGKLTEAELATLMEWSAGKKKSK
;
A
#
# COMPACT_ATOMS: atom_id res chain seq x y z
N MET A 1 69.59 -34.35 -3.02
CA MET A 1 68.70 -35.50 -2.70
C MET A 1 67.40 -34.98 -2.13
N LYS A 2 66.25 -35.42 -2.68
CA LYS A 2 64.94 -35.66 -2.02
C LYS A 2 64.30 -34.47 -1.26
N LYS A 3 63.05 -34.04 -1.49
CA LYS A 3 61.81 -34.65 -2.05
C LYS A 3 60.93 -33.50 -2.58
N LEU A 4 60.39 -33.55 -3.80
CA LEU A 4 59.03 -34.00 -4.13
C LEU A 4 57.94 -33.68 -3.08
N PHE A 5 57.11 -32.68 -3.39
CA PHE A 5 55.66 -32.61 -3.12
C PHE A 5 55.08 -31.63 -4.17
N LEU A 6 54.69 -32.10 -5.36
CA LEU A 6 53.32 -32.47 -5.73
C LEU A 6 52.25 -31.44 -5.26
N PHE A 7 51.90 -30.54 -6.19
CA PHE A 7 50.61 -29.84 -6.36
C PHE A 7 49.42 -30.78 -6.06
N PRO A 8 48.22 -30.31 -5.63
CA PRO A 8 47.42 -29.40 -6.46
C PRO A 8 46.42 -28.44 -5.76
N THR A 9 46.34 -27.23 -6.31
CA THR A 9 45.08 -26.64 -6.82
C THR A 9 43.76 -27.22 -6.30
N LEU A 10 43.33 -26.83 -5.09
CA LEU A 10 41.97 -27.15 -4.61
C LEU A 10 41.36 -26.06 -3.70
N ALA A 11 41.67 -24.80 -3.95
CA ALA A 11 41.08 -23.68 -3.21
C ALA A 11 40.35 -22.64 -4.09
N ILE A 12 40.22 -22.90 -5.40
CA ILE A 12 39.57 -21.96 -6.36
C ILE A 12 38.22 -22.51 -6.88
N ILE A 13 37.85 -23.75 -6.55
CA ILE A 13 36.58 -24.35 -7.00
C ILE A 13 35.40 -23.96 -6.09
N GLY A 14 35.65 -23.46 -4.87
CA GLY A 14 34.60 -23.05 -3.93
C GLY A 14 33.96 -21.68 -4.22
N LEU A 15 34.65 -20.79 -4.94
CA LEU A 15 34.17 -19.41 -5.17
C LEU A 15 33.34 -19.25 -6.45
N LEU A 16 33.34 -20.26 -7.35
CA LEU A 16 32.62 -20.19 -8.63
C LEU A 16 31.22 -20.84 -8.61
N PHE A 17 30.79 -21.41 -7.47
CA PHE A 17 29.46 -22.02 -7.34
C PHE A 17 28.43 -21.16 -6.58
N PHE A 18 28.83 -20.03 -5.96
CA PHE A 18 27.87 -19.13 -5.29
C PHE A 18 27.23 -18.11 -6.25
N GLN A 19 27.76 -17.95 -7.47
CA GLN A 19 27.22 -17.03 -8.49
C GLN A 19 26.14 -17.69 -9.39
N ALA A 20 25.87 -18.99 -9.23
CA ALA A 20 25.05 -19.77 -10.17
C ALA A 20 23.58 -19.96 -9.75
N THR A 21 23.13 -19.38 -8.63
CA THR A 21 21.73 -19.46 -8.19
C THR A 21 20.96 -18.15 -8.31
N ILE A 22 21.40 -17.22 -9.17
CA ILE A 22 20.63 -16.02 -9.50
C ILE A 22 20.61 -15.87 -11.01
N LYS A 23 19.77 -16.66 -11.67
CA LYS A 23 19.20 -16.23 -12.94
C LYS A 23 17.83 -16.84 -13.18
N THR A 24 16.95 -15.94 -13.60
CA THR A 24 15.84 -16.16 -14.52
C THR A 24 14.46 -16.37 -13.90
N GLU A 25 13.77 -15.22 -13.88
CA GLU A 25 12.47 -14.98 -14.52
C GLU A 25 11.26 -15.74 -13.95
N SER A 26 10.52 -15.03 -13.12
CA SER A 26 9.08 -14.92 -13.36
C SER A 26 8.79 -13.43 -13.46
N ASP A 27 9.17 -12.85 -14.59
CA ASP A 27 8.44 -11.70 -15.10
C ASP A 27 7.06 -12.23 -15.46
N THR A 28 6.17 -12.24 -14.46
CA THR A 28 4.76 -12.42 -14.72
C THR A 28 4.35 -11.17 -15.47
N GLU A 29 4.32 -11.27 -16.80
CA GLU A 29 3.50 -10.42 -17.64
C GLU A 29 2.05 -10.53 -17.13
N ILE A 30 1.71 -9.68 -16.16
CA ILE A 30 0.34 -9.27 -15.96
C ILE A 30 0.11 -8.21 -17.02
N VAL A 31 -0.45 -8.61 -18.15
CA VAL A 31 -1.19 -7.67 -18.98
C VAL A 31 -2.40 -7.21 -18.15
N GLU A 32 -2.30 -6.11 -17.40
CA GLU A 32 -3.49 -5.42 -16.91
C GLU A 32 -3.33 -3.91 -16.87
N HIS A 33 -3.92 -3.27 -17.88
CA HIS A 33 -4.57 -1.97 -17.81
C HIS A 33 -3.80 -0.86 -17.10
N SER A 34 -2.84 -0.30 -17.84
CA SER A 34 -2.47 1.10 -17.70
C SER A 34 -3.70 1.99 -17.55
N MET A 35 -3.54 2.99 -16.68
CA MET A 35 -4.48 4.05 -16.32
C MET A 35 -5.39 3.68 -15.13
N ALA A 36 -4.86 3.84 -13.92
CA ALA A 36 -5.32 4.77 -12.89
C ALA A 36 -4.05 5.23 -12.15
N PRO A 37 -3.98 6.44 -11.54
CA PRO A 37 -2.94 6.65 -10.55
C PRO A 37 -3.26 5.72 -9.38
N GLU A 38 -2.32 4.84 -9.08
CA GLU A 38 -2.20 4.23 -7.75
C GLU A 38 -2.42 5.31 -6.68
N MET A 39 -3.06 4.95 -5.55
CA MET A 39 -3.33 5.91 -4.49
C MET A 39 -2.03 6.66 -4.13
N PRO A 40 -2.01 8.01 -4.14
CA PRO A 40 -0.77 8.74 -3.89
C PRO A 40 -0.16 8.36 -2.55
N ALA A 41 1.17 8.25 -2.48
CA ALA A 41 1.87 7.78 -1.28
C ALA A 41 1.52 8.56 0.00
N ASN A 42 1.34 9.87 -0.11
CA ASN A 42 0.94 10.72 1.03
C ASN A 42 -0.51 10.46 1.48
N VAL A 43 -1.41 10.07 0.56
CA VAL A 43 -2.78 9.67 0.88
C VAL A 43 -2.78 8.29 1.53
N LYS A 44 -2.06 7.34 0.91
CA LYS A 44 -1.91 5.98 1.40
C LYS A 44 -1.36 5.93 2.83
N ALA A 45 -0.37 6.76 3.15
CA ALA A 45 0.16 6.85 4.51
C ALA A 45 -0.92 7.20 5.55
N VAL A 46 -1.79 8.16 5.24
CA VAL A 46 -2.91 8.52 6.13
C VAL A 46 -3.93 7.39 6.22
N VAL A 47 -4.29 6.80 5.08
CA VAL A 47 -5.24 5.67 5.03
C VAL A 47 -4.74 4.50 5.86
N ASP A 48 -3.49 4.08 5.69
CA ASP A 48 -2.88 2.96 6.40
C ASP A 48 -2.86 3.21 7.92
N GLN A 49 -2.55 4.44 8.35
CA GLN A 49 -2.46 4.79 9.77
C GLN A 49 -3.81 5.01 10.46
N LYS A 50 -4.79 5.59 9.74
CA LYS A 50 -6.01 6.13 10.37
C LYS A 50 -7.28 5.36 10.00
N CYS A 51 -7.29 4.67 8.87
CA CYS A 51 -8.52 4.10 8.29
C CYS A 51 -8.42 2.58 8.11
N TYR A 52 -7.28 2.08 7.65
CA TYR A 52 -7.13 0.72 7.13
C TYR A 52 -7.47 -0.33 8.18
N GLY A 53 -7.07 -0.13 9.45
CA GLY A 53 -7.34 -1.10 10.53
C GLY A 53 -8.80 -1.50 10.72
N CYS A 54 -9.76 -0.67 10.29
CA CYS A 54 -11.20 -0.95 10.33
C CYS A 54 -11.84 -1.17 8.96
N HIS A 55 -11.20 -0.75 7.87
CA HIS A 55 -11.76 -0.64 6.52
C HIS A 55 -10.98 -1.48 5.51
N ASN A 56 -10.84 -2.77 5.75
CA ASN A 56 -10.16 -3.72 4.86
C ASN A 56 -10.95 -5.04 4.80
N ALA A 57 -10.62 -5.93 3.86
CA ALA A 57 -11.34 -7.17 3.62
C ALA A 57 -11.37 -8.09 4.88
N GLU A 58 -10.26 -8.11 5.61
CA GLU A 58 -10.04 -8.94 6.81
C GLU A 58 -10.52 -8.28 8.11
N SER A 59 -11.07 -7.07 8.04
CA SER A 59 -11.55 -6.34 9.20
C SER A 59 -12.72 -7.07 9.86
N LYS A 60 -12.66 -7.15 11.20
CA LYS A 60 -13.76 -7.62 12.07
C LYS A 60 -14.84 -6.56 12.28
N ASN A 61 -14.62 -5.32 11.82
CA ASN A 61 -15.62 -4.27 11.87
C ASN A 61 -16.52 -4.35 10.62
N ASP A 62 -17.53 -5.22 10.67
CA ASP A 62 -18.44 -5.48 9.54
C ASP A 62 -19.11 -4.20 9.02
N LYS A 63 -19.47 -3.25 9.90
CA LYS A 63 -20.08 -1.98 9.50
C LYS A 63 -19.09 -1.06 8.79
N GLY A 64 -17.85 -0.99 9.29
CA GLY A 64 -16.77 -0.23 8.66
C GLY A 64 -16.48 -0.78 7.27
N LYS A 65 -16.14 -2.07 7.20
CA LYS A 65 -15.86 -2.81 5.97
C LYS A 65 -16.98 -2.70 4.93
N ALA A 66 -18.24 -2.87 5.34
CA ALA A 66 -19.38 -2.79 4.40
C ALA A 66 -19.57 -1.40 3.80
N LYS A 67 -19.21 -0.32 4.52
CA LYS A 67 -19.29 1.06 4.01
C LYS A 67 -18.09 1.41 3.13
N LEU A 68 -16.92 0.92 3.50
CA LEU A 68 -15.68 1.13 2.77
C LEU A 68 -14.71 0.00 3.09
N ASP A 69 -14.23 -0.65 2.04
CA ASP A 69 -13.17 -1.64 2.07
C ASP A 69 -12.08 -1.13 1.12
N TRP A 70 -10.90 -0.83 1.66
CA TRP A 70 -9.78 -0.27 0.92
C TRP A 70 -9.20 -1.26 -0.10
N ASP A 71 -9.21 -2.56 0.19
CA ASP A 71 -8.72 -3.59 -0.73
C ASP A 71 -9.68 -3.68 -1.93
N ALA A 72 -10.99 -3.68 -1.65
CA ALA A 72 -12.01 -3.66 -2.69
C ALA A 72 -12.05 -2.32 -3.46
N PHE A 73 -11.65 -1.22 -2.83
CA PHE A 73 -11.52 0.09 -3.48
C PHE A 73 -10.36 0.09 -4.48
N GLU A 74 -9.18 -0.38 -4.10
CA GLU A 74 -8.02 -0.42 -4.99
C GLU A 74 -8.24 -1.37 -6.17
N ALA A 75 -8.88 -2.52 -5.94
CA ALA A 75 -9.24 -3.46 -7.00
C ALA A 75 -10.43 -3.01 -7.88
N ALA A 76 -11.14 -1.93 -7.51
CA ALA A 76 -12.31 -1.48 -8.24
C ALA A 76 -11.94 -0.72 -9.53
N LYS A 77 -12.85 -0.80 -10.52
CA LYS A 77 -12.78 0.05 -11.71
C LYS A 77 -12.83 1.53 -11.32
N LYS A 78 -12.12 2.38 -12.07
CA LYS A 78 -12.08 3.84 -11.89
C LYS A 78 -13.42 4.52 -11.59
N SER A 79 -14.49 4.18 -12.31
CA SER A 79 -15.80 4.80 -12.09
C SER A 79 -16.33 4.53 -10.67
N LYS A 80 -16.12 3.33 -10.16
CA LYS A 80 -16.46 2.96 -8.79
C LYS A 80 -15.52 3.63 -7.78
N GLN A 81 -14.23 3.72 -8.08
CA GLN A 81 -13.29 4.47 -7.25
C GLN A 81 -13.72 5.93 -7.10
N MET A 82 -14.04 6.62 -8.20
CA MET A 82 -14.50 8.02 -8.16
C MET A 82 -15.80 8.19 -7.35
N ALA A 83 -16.75 7.26 -7.50
CA ALA A 83 -17.98 7.27 -6.70
C ALA A 83 -17.69 7.07 -5.20
N THR A 84 -16.76 6.18 -4.85
CA THR A 84 -16.33 5.98 -3.47
C THR A 84 -15.58 7.19 -2.93
N MET A 85 -14.71 7.82 -3.72
CA MET A 85 -14.01 9.06 -3.36
C MET A 85 -14.98 10.22 -3.09
N GLY A 86 -16.07 10.32 -3.84
CA GLY A 86 -17.15 11.26 -3.55
C GLY A 86 -17.77 11.04 -2.16
N LYS A 87 -18.06 9.79 -1.80
CA LYS A 87 -18.57 9.44 -0.46
C LYS A 87 -17.55 9.70 0.65
N ILE A 88 -16.26 9.43 0.39
CA ILE A 88 -15.18 9.74 1.34
C ILE A 88 -15.14 11.24 1.61
N THR A 89 -15.26 12.06 0.57
CA THR A 89 -15.31 13.52 0.70
C THR A 89 -16.48 13.94 1.60
N GLU A 90 -17.68 13.44 1.33
CA GLU A 90 -18.90 13.76 2.11
C GLU A 90 -18.73 13.45 3.61
N VAL A 91 -18.23 12.26 3.96
CA VAL A 91 -18.09 11.85 5.38
C VAL A 91 -16.93 12.54 6.10
N LEU A 92 -15.92 12.99 5.36
CA LEU A 92 -14.83 13.79 5.90
C LEU A 92 -15.26 15.25 6.12
N GLU A 93 -16.07 15.80 5.22
CA GLU A 93 -16.68 17.14 5.37
C GLU A 93 -17.65 17.20 6.54
N SER A 94 -18.47 16.16 6.73
CA SER A 94 -19.38 16.09 7.88
C SER A 94 -18.66 15.85 9.21
N GLY A 95 -17.41 15.38 9.17
CA GLY A 95 -16.64 14.99 10.35
C GLY A 95 -17.15 13.70 11.02
N ASP A 96 -17.93 12.89 10.30
CA ASP A 96 -18.46 11.61 10.82
C ASP A 96 -17.37 10.54 11.01
N MET A 97 -16.25 10.70 10.28
CA MET A 97 -15.12 9.78 10.33
C MET A 97 -13.82 10.51 10.70
N PRO A 98 -13.05 9.99 11.67
CA PRO A 98 -13.36 8.82 12.51
C PRO A 98 -14.48 9.09 13.53
N PRO A 99 -15.28 8.08 13.94
CA PRO A 99 -16.44 8.30 14.80
C PRO A 99 -16.03 8.89 16.16
N ALA A 100 -16.79 9.85 16.70
CA ALA A 100 -16.50 10.49 17.98
C ALA A 100 -16.27 9.48 19.13
N LYS A 101 -17.12 8.45 19.21
CA LYS A 101 -17.01 7.37 20.22
C LYS A 101 -15.70 6.57 20.11
N TYR A 102 -15.16 6.42 18.90
CA TYR A 102 -13.84 5.81 18.71
C TYR A 102 -12.75 6.75 19.25
N LEU A 103 -12.83 8.04 18.94
CA LEU A 103 -11.87 9.05 19.37
C LEU A 103 -11.82 9.24 20.90
N GLU A 104 -12.92 8.98 21.62
CA GLU A 104 -12.94 8.97 23.09
C GLU A 104 -11.94 7.97 23.69
N ASN A 105 -11.74 6.84 23.04
CA ASN A 105 -10.84 5.77 23.50
C ASN A 105 -9.49 5.77 22.75
N LYS A 106 -9.45 6.42 21.58
CA LYS A 106 -8.34 6.44 20.63
C LYS A 106 -8.14 7.86 20.06
N PRO A 107 -7.73 8.82 20.89
CA PRO A 107 -7.56 10.22 20.45
C PRO A 107 -6.49 10.36 19.37
N GLU A 108 -5.50 9.47 19.33
CA GLU A 108 -4.46 9.40 18.29
C GLU A 108 -5.02 9.11 16.90
N GLY A 109 -6.23 8.54 16.83
CA GLY A 109 -6.93 8.27 15.59
C GLY A 109 -7.49 9.53 14.92
N LYS A 110 -7.54 10.67 15.62
CA LYS A 110 -8.04 11.92 15.05
C LYS A 110 -7.17 12.35 13.86
N LEU A 111 -7.83 12.84 12.81
CA LEU A 111 -7.15 13.46 11.68
C LEU A 111 -6.68 14.86 12.09
N THR A 112 -5.43 15.15 11.80
CA THR A 112 -4.90 16.52 11.80
C THR A 112 -5.47 17.30 10.61
N GLU A 113 -5.38 18.63 10.66
CA GLU A 113 -5.83 19.48 9.56
C GLU A 113 -5.09 19.17 8.25
N ALA A 114 -3.79 18.85 8.32
CA ALA A 114 -2.98 18.49 7.16
C ALA A 114 -3.38 17.14 6.56
N GLU A 115 -3.66 16.14 7.39
CA GLU A 115 -4.15 14.82 6.96
C GLU A 115 -5.55 14.93 6.33
N LEU A 116 -6.45 15.69 6.96
CA LEU A 116 -7.79 15.95 6.42
C LEU A 116 -7.71 16.65 5.06
N ALA A 117 -6.91 17.71 4.95
CA ALA A 117 -6.71 18.42 3.69
C ALA A 117 -6.13 17.50 2.60
N THR A 118 -5.19 16.62 2.97
CA THR A 118 -4.61 15.62 2.06
C THR A 118 -5.67 14.68 1.51
N LEU A 119 -6.53 14.13 2.38
CA LEU A 119 -7.61 13.24 1.98
C LEU A 119 -8.64 13.96 1.12
N MET A 120 -9.05 15.16 1.53
CA MET A 120 -10.05 15.99 0.85
C MET A 120 -9.61 16.43 -0.55
N GLU A 121 -8.36 16.86 -0.71
CA GLU A 121 -7.82 17.26 -2.01
C GLU A 121 -7.80 16.08 -2.98
N TRP A 122 -7.37 14.92 -2.50
CA TRP A 122 -7.35 13.69 -3.28
C TRP A 122 -8.77 13.21 -3.61
N SER A 123 -9.64 13.08 -2.62
CA SER A 123 -10.98 12.49 -2.78
C SER A 123 -11.93 13.36 -3.61
N ALA A 124 -11.77 14.69 -3.57
CA ALA A 124 -12.49 15.61 -4.44
C ALA A 124 -12.02 15.58 -5.91
N GLY A 125 -10.97 14.80 -6.22
CA GLY A 125 -10.41 14.70 -7.58
C GLY A 125 -9.70 15.97 -8.04
N LYS A 126 -9.33 16.87 -7.12
CA LYS A 126 -8.54 18.07 -7.43
C LYS A 126 -7.12 17.62 -7.75
N LYS A 127 -6.80 17.49 -9.05
CA LYS A 127 -5.41 17.27 -9.47
C LYS A 127 -4.57 18.45 -8.99
N LYS A 128 -3.47 18.20 -8.27
CA LYS A 128 -2.39 19.17 -8.19
C LYS A 128 -1.91 19.44 -9.62
N SER A 129 -2.17 20.66 -10.09
CA SER A 129 -1.46 21.22 -11.23
C SER A 129 0.02 21.19 -10.88
N LYS A 130 0.77 20.30 -11.49
CA LYS A 130 2.24 20.37 -11.50
C LYS A 130 2.67 21.08 -12.76
#